data_AF-A0A439REG6-F1
#
_entry.id   AF-A0A439REG6-F1
#
_cell.length_a   1.000
_cell.length_b   1.000
_cell.length_c   1.000
_cell.angle_alpha   90.00
_cell.angle_beta   90.00
_cell.angle_gamma   90.00
#
_symmetry.space_group_name_H-M   'P 1'
#
loop_
_entity.id
_entity.type
_entity.pdbx_description
1 polymer ?
#
loop_
_entity_poly.entity_id
_entity_poly.type
_entity_poly.pdbx_seq_one_letter_code
_entity_poly.pdbx_strand_id
1 'polypeptide(L)'
;ASLAALAYDRRDYARLLEDTRCYCAALRAGHAQEAGAERWSYAEYLHNGIDSIAYANVFCCLSLLWGLDMATLRARPAFRQVLRLISAIGRLQNDLHGRDKDRSAGGADNAAILLLQRYPAMPVVEFLNDELAGHTRMLHRVMAQERFPAPWGPLIEAMAAIRAQYYQTSTSRYRSDAAGGGQRAPA
;
A
#
# COMPACT_ATOMS: atom_id res chain seq x y z
N ALA A 1 -15.16 -24.12 9.13
CA ALA A 1 -15.96 -23.15 8.35
C ALA A 1 -15.07 -22.55 7.26
N SER A 2 -15.55 -22.36 6.03
CA SER A 2 -14.79 -21.68 4.98
C SER A 2 -14.93 -20.16 5.12
N LEU A 3 -13.97 -19.38 4.61
CA LEU A 3 -14.06 -17.90 4.64
C LEU A 3 -15.32 -17.39 3.94
N ALA A 4 -15.76 -18.06 2.86
CA ALA A 4 -17.01 -17.76 2.16
C ALA A 4 -18.24 -17.93 3.06
N ALA A 5 -18.20 -18.85 4.03
CA ALA A 5 -19.28 -19.07 4.98
C ALA A 5 -19.31 -18.02 6.11
N LEU A 6 -18.22 -17.27 6.29
CA LEU A 6 -18.12 -16.17 7.25
C LEU A 6 -18.50 -14.82 6.62
N ALA A 7 -18.72 -14.77 5.31
CA ALA A 7 -19.01 -13.54 4.59
C ALA A 7 -20.42 -13.04 4.90
N TYR A 8 -20.52 -11.81 5.43
CA TYR A 8 -21.78 -11.10 5.59
C TYR A 8 -22.44 -10.87 4.22
N ASP A 9 -21.66 -10.44 3.23
CA ASP A 9 -22.03 -10.35 1.83
C ASP A 9 -21.06 -11.17 0.96
N ARG A 10 -21.60 -12.12 0.18
CA ARG A 10 -20.80 -12.97 -0.73
C ARG A 10 -20.08 -12.17 -1.82
N ARG A 11 -20.56 -10.96 -2.17
CA ARG A 11 -19.89 -10.08 -3.12
C ARG A 11 -18.52 -9.63 -2.60
N ASP A 12 -18.39 -9.39 -1.30
CA ASP A 12 -17.10 -9.04 -0.69
C ASP A 12 -16.14 -10.24 -0.70
N TYR A 13 -16.62 -11.47 -0.57
CA TYR A 13 -15.78 -12.67 -0.74
C TYR A 13 -15.22 -12.79 -2.16
N ALA A 14 -16.08 -12.66 -3.18
CA ALA A 14 -15.64 -12.67 -4.57
C ALA A 14 -14.63 -11.53 -4.86
N ARG A 15 -14.88 -10.35 -4.29
CA ARG A 15 -14.00 -9.20 -4.44
C ARG A 15 -12.65 -9.39 -3.75
N LEU A 16 -12.63 -10.02 -2.57
CA LEU A 16 -11.39 -10.35 -1.87
C LEU A 16 -10.53 -11.33 -2.68
N LEU A 17 -11.13 -12.31 -3.36
CA LEU A 17 -10.40 -13.21 -4.26
C LEU A 17 -9.79 -12.46 -5.45
N GLU A 18 -10.52 -11.50 -6.02
CA GLU A 18 -10.02 -10.63 -7.10
C GLU A 18 -8.86 -9.76 -6.63
N ASP A 19 -9.04 -9.03 -5.52
CA ASP A 19 -8.01 -8.18 -4.91
C ASP A 19 -6.77 -9.03 -4.53
N THR A 20 -6.95 -10.30 -4.14
CA THR A 20 -5.82 -11.23 -3.84
C THR A 20 -5.06 -11.63 -5.10
N ARG A 21 -5.74 -11.84 -6.23
CA ARG A 21 -5.06 -12.08 -7.52
C ARG A 21 -4.26 -10.86 -7.96
N CYS A 22 -4.82 -9.65 -7.82
CA CYS A 22 -4.10 -8.41 -8.13
C CYS A 22 -2.87 -8.24 -7.24
N TYR A 23 -3.02 -8.42 -5.92
CA TYR A 23 -1.90 -8.38 -4.97
C TYR A 23 -0.78 -9.36 -5.34
N CYS A 24 -1.09 -10.64 -5.56
CA CYS A 24 -0.09 -11.64 -5.92
C CYS A 24 0.53 -11.40 -7.31
N ALA A 25 -0.23 -10.81 -8.25
CA ALA A 25 0.31 -10.40 -9.55
C ALA A 25 1.28 -9.22 -9.39
N ALA A 26 0.93 -8.22 -8.58
CA ALA A 26 1.75 -7.05 -8.33
C ALA A 26 3.07 -7.38 -7.64
N LEU A 27 3.06 -8.33 -6.69
CA LEU A 27 4.27 -8.84 -6.07
C LEU A 27 5.20 -9.53 -7.08
N ARG A 28 4.63 -10.36 -7.97
CA ARG A 28 5.42 -11.02 -9.02
C ARG A 28 5.96 -10.01 -10.03
N ALA A 29 5.17 -9.02 -10.41
CA ALA A 29 5.59 -7.97 -11.33
C ALA A 29 6.72 -7.12 -10.74
N GLY A 30 6.63 -6.75 -9.45
CA GLY A 30 7.71 -6.04 -8.75
C GLY A 30 9.01 -6.84 -8.75
N HIS A 31 8.95 -8.13 -8.40
CA HIS A 31 10.13 -9.00 -8.41
C HIS A 31 10.72 -9.20 -9.81
N ALA A 32 9.86 -9.42 -10.81
CA ALA A 32 10.30 -9.53 -12.20
C ALA A 32 10.97 -8.23 -12.67
N GLN A 33 10.53 -7.08 -12.17
CA GLN A 33 11.09 -5.81 -12.55
C GLN A 33 12.46 -5.52 -11.93
N GLU A 34 12.72 -5.99 -10.72
CA GLU A 34 14.07 -5.94 -10.14
C GLU A 34 15.09 -6.73 -10.98
N ALA A 35 14.65 -7.82 -11.62
CA ALA A 35 15.47 -8.66 -12.50
C ALA A 35 15.50 -8.19 -13.96
N GLY A 36 14.66 -7.23 -14.33
CA GLY A 36 14.48 -6.75 -15.71
C GLY A 36 15.58 -5.80 -16.19
N ALA A 37 15.78 -5.74 -17.52
CA ALA A 37 16.75 -4.84 -18.14
C ALA A 37 16.25 -3.38 -18.23
N GLU A 38 14.95 -3.18 -18.41
CA GLU A 38 14.32 -1.85 -18.47
C GLU A 38 13.59 -1.53 -17.18
N ARG A 39 13.79 -0.32 -16.65
CA ARG A 39 13.16 0.13 -15.40
C ARG A 39 11.83 0.82 -15.63
N TRP A 40 10.89 0.62 -14.70
CA TRP A 40 9.57 1.21 -14.73
C TRP A 40 9.66 2.73 -14.61
N SER A 41 8.71 3.42 -15.22
CA SER A 41 8.41 4.81 -14.87
C SER A 41 7.86 4.90 -13.44
N TYR A 42 7.86 6.10 -12.88
CA TYR A 42 7.22 6.36 -11.59
C TYR A 42 5.72 5.98 -11.60
N ALA A 43 5.03 6.25 -12.71
CA ALA A 43 3.62 5.95 -12.85
C ALA A 43 3.33 4.44 -12.84
N GLU A 44 4.12 3.65 -13.58
CA GLU A 44 4.01 2.18 -13.58
C GLU A 44 4.33 1.60 -12.20
N TYR A 45 5.40 2.09 -11.56
CA TYR A 45 5.76 1.70 -10.21
C TYR A 45 4.62 1.97 -9.22
N LEU A 46 4.08 3.18 -9.22
CA LEU A 46 3.03 3.56 -8.27
C LEU A 46 1.73 2.77 -8.54
N HIS A 47 1.41 2.50 -9.81
CA HIS A 47 0.27 1.65 -10.17
C HIS A 47 0.42 0.24 -9.58
N ASN A 48 1.58 -0.39 -9.75
CA ASN A 48 1.88 -1.69 -9.12
C ASN A 48 1.91 -1.59 -7.58
N GLY A 49 2.40 -0.47 -7.06
CA GLY A 49 2.50 -0.15 -5.65
C GLY A 49 1.15 -0.10 -4.93
N ILE A 50 0.09 0.35 -5.62
CA ILE A 50 -1.29 0.44 -5.11
C ILE A 50 -1.89 -0.94 -4.84
N ASP A 51 -1.57 -1.94 -5.66
CA ASP A 51 -2.05 -3.31 -5.47
C ASP A 51 -1.19 -4.06 -4.45
N SER A 52 0.14 -3.91 -4.52
CA SER A 52 1.09 -4.60 -3.64
C SER A 52 1.07 -4.11 -2.18
N ILE A 53 0.53 -2.93 -1.87
CA ILE A 53 0.32 -2.49 -0.48
C ILE A 53 -0.90 -3.17 0.20
N ALA A 54 -1.72 -3.89 -0.57
CA ALA A 54 -2.82 -4.74 -0.11
C ALA A 54 -3.93 -4.06 0.74
N TYR A 55 -4.03 -2.73 0.75
CA TYR A 55 -5.07 -2.04 1.51
C TYR A 55 -6.48 -2.38 0.99
N ALA A 56 -6.64 -2.61 -0.31
CA ALA A 56 -7.89 -3.10 -0.88
C ALA A 56 -8.33 -4.43 -0.25
N ASN A 57 -7.39 -5.37 -0.08
CA ASN A 57 -7.63 -6.67 0.57
C ASN A 57 -8.02 -6.48 2.04
N VAL A 58 -7.34 -5.60 2.77
CA VAL A 58 -7.65 -5.31 4.18
C VAL A 58 -9.07 -4.78 4.32
N PHE A 59 -9.44 -3.74 3.57
CA PHE A 59 -10.80 -3.20 3.61
C PHE A 59 -11.87 -4.21 3.16
N CYS A 60 -11.56 -5.01 2.13
CA CYS A 60 -12.48 -6.03 1.67
C CYS A 60 -12.70 -7.12 2.73
N CYS A 61 -11.65 -7.51 3.45
CA CYS A 61 -11.74 -8.45 4.57
C CYS A 61 -12.56 -7.88 5.73
N LEU A 62 -12.36 -6.60 6.06
CA LEU A 62 -13.18 -5.92 7.09
C LEU A 62 -14.67 -5.88 6.66
N SER A 63 -14.96 -5.53 5.41
CA SER A 63 -16.35 -5.53 4.92
C SER A 63 -16.97 -6.92 4.94
N LEU A 64 -16.20 -7.94 4.53
CA LEU A 64 -16.62 -9.33 4.53
C LEU A 64 -17.05 -9.79 5.93
N LEU A 65 -16.28 -9.46 6.96
CA LEU A 65 -16.49 -9.95 8.33
C LEU A 65 -17.49 -9.12 9.13
N TRP A 66 -17.56 -7.80 8.89
CA TRP A 66 -18.39 -6.88 9.67
C TRP A 66 -19.58 -6.28 8.90
N GLY A 67 -19.79 -6.65 7.64
CA GLY A 67 -20.94 -6.19 6.85
C GLY A 67 -20.90 -4.70 6.53
N LEU A 68 -19.74 -4.18 6.10
CA LEU A 68 -19.51 -2.74 5.89
C LEU A 68 -19.99 -2.20 4.53
N ASP A 69 -20.70 -3.04 3.76
CA ASP A 69 -21.28 -2.71 2.45
C ASP A 69 -20.28 -2.15 1.41
N MET A 70 -19.03 -2.62 1.45
CA MET A 70 -17.99 -2.17 0.53
C MET A 70 -18.35 -2.47 -0.93
N ALA A 71 -18.95 -3.64 -1.21
CA ALA A 71 -19.36 -4.02 -2.55
C ALA A 71 -20.28 -2.96 -3.21
N THR A 72 -21.26 -2.44 -2.47
CA THR A 72 -22.16 -1.39 -2.95
C THR A 72 -21.42 -0.06 -3.09
N LEU A 73 -20.63 0.32 -2.10
CA LEU A 73 -19.85 1.56 -2.15
C LEU A 73 -18.85 1.59 -3.31
N ARG A 74 -18.27 0.44 -3.70
CA ARG A 74 -17.38 0.32 -4.86
C ARG A 74 -18.05 0.66 -6.19
N ALA A 75 -19.38 0.70 -6.28
CA ALA A 75 -20.07 1.22 -7.46
C ALA A 75 -19.88 2.75 -7.62
N ARG A 76 -19.62 3.48 -6.53
CA ARG A 76 -19.39 4.93 -6.53
C ARG A 76 -17.98 5.26 -7.01
N PRO A 77 -17.80 6.11 -8.06
CA PRO A 77 -16.47 6.52 -8.53
C PRO A 77 -15.59 7.13 -7.44
N ALA A 78 -16.17 7.95 -6.57
CA ALA A 78 -15.44 8.61 -5.51
C ALA A 78 -14.91 7.63 -4.45
N PHE A 79 -15.66 6.57 -4.12
CA PHE A 79 -15.17 5.54 -3.20
C PHE A 79 -14.00 4.77 -3.81
N ARG A 80 -14.07 4.42 -5.11
CA ARG A 80 -12.92 3.82 -5.83
C ARG A 80 -11.72 4.77 -5.89
N GLN A 81 -11.95 6.07 -5.95
CA GLN A 81 -10.89 7.07 -5.89
C GLN A 81 -10.23 7.10 -4.51
N VAL A 82 -11.02 7.10 -3.43
CA VAL A 82 -10.50 7.03 -2.06
C VAL A 82 -9.64 5.79 -1.84
N LEU A 83 -10.07 4.61 -2.30
CA LEU A 83 -9.28 3.37 -2.21
C LEU A 83 -7.92 3.49 -2.91
N ARG A 84 -7.89 4.08 -4.12
CA ARG A 84 -6.62 4.30 -4.83
C ARG A 84 -5.72 5.31 -4.11
N LEU A 85 -6.29 6.40 -3.62
CA LEU A 85 -5.54 7.45 -2.91
C LEU A 85 -4.93 6.92 -1.60
N ILE A 86 -5.70 6.20 -0.77
CA ILE A 86 -5.18 5.66 0.49
C ILE A 86 -4.13 4.57 0.26
N SER A 87 -4.27 3.73 -0.78
CA SER A 87 -3.22 2.79 -1.16
C SER A 87 -1.95 3.50 -1.64
N ALA A 88 -2.07 4.55 -2.46
CA ALA A 88 -0.91 5.33 -2.90
C ALA A 88 -0.19 6.00 -1.72
N ILE A 89 -0.96 6.57 -0.78
CA ILE A 89 -0.43 7.11 0.48
C ILE A 89 0.32 6.03 1.26
N GLY A 90 -0.28 4.85 1.46
CA GLY A 90 0.34 3.74 2.17
C GLY A 90 1.65 3.26 1.51
N ARG A 91 1.66 3.15 0.18
CA ARG A 91 2.86 2.81 -0.60
C ARG A 91 3.95 3.86 -0.42
N LEU A 92 3.65 5.14 -0.60
CA LEU A 92 4.64 6.22 -0.45
C LEU A 92 5.18 6.29 0.98
N GLN A 93 4.32 6.13 2.00
CA GLN A 93 4.73 6.08 3.40
C GLN A 93 5.66 4.89 3.68
N ASN A 94 5.36 3.72 3.12
CA ASN A 94 6.18 2.52 3.23
C ASN A 94 7.56 2.74 2.59
N ASP A 95 7.61 3.24 1.36
CA ASP A 95 8.86 3.39 0.61
C ASP A 95 9.77 4.44 1.24
N LEU A 96 9.21 5.59 1.65
CA LEU A 96 9.96 6.64 2.36
C LEU A 96 10.54 6.14 3.67
N HIS A 97 9.85 5.22 4.35
CA HIS A 97 10.32 4.65 5.60
C HIS A 97 11.35 3.52 5.39
N GLY A 98 11.09 2.61 4.43
CA GLY A 98 11.92 1.45 4.14
C GLY A 98 13.18 1.75 3.33
N ARG A 99 13.29 2.94 2.73
CA ARG A 99 14.36 3.32 1.80
C ARG A 99 15.76 2.91 2.24
N ASP A 100 16.17 3.25 3.46
CA ASP A 100 17.55 3.03 3.89
C ASP A 100 17.87 1.54 4.08
N LYS A 101 16.86 0.75 4.47
CA LYS A 101 16.94 -0.71 4.54
C LYS A 101 16.99 -1.33 3.14
N ASP A 102 16.12 -0.89 2.24
CA ASP A 102 16.09 -1.44 0.88
C ASP A 102 17.40 -1.14 0.16
N ARG A 103 17.95 0.07 0.35
CA ARG A 103 19.26 0.46 -0.16
C ARG A 103 20.39 -0.41 0.40
N SER A 104 20.38 -0.74 1.70
CA SER A 104 21.43 -1.59 2.29
C SER A 104 21.33 -3.05 1.87
N ALA A 105 20.11 -3.54 1.59
CA ALA A 105 19.86 -4.87 1.07
C ALA A 105 20.05 -5.00 -0.46
N GLY A 106 20.29 -3.88 -1.16
CA GLY A 106 20.35 -3.85 -2.62
C GLY A 106 19.01 -4.03 -3.32
N GLY A 107 17.89 -3.88 -2.61
CA GLY A 107 16.54 -3.95 -3.18
C GLY A 107 16.27 -2.75 -4.09
N ALA A 108 15.58 -2.99 -5.21
CA ALA A 108 15.23 -1.96 -6.18
C ALA A 108 13.72 -1.66 -6.22
N ASP A 109 12.88 -2.47 -5.57
CA ASP A 109 11.43 -2.28 -5.42
C ASP A 109 11.05 -1.19 -4.39
N ASN A 110 11.58 0.02 -4.58
CA ASN A 110 11.30 1.20 -3.77
C ASN A 110 11.29 2.45 -4.65
N ALA A 111 10.23 3.29 -4.56
CA ALA A 111 10.10 4.49 -5.39
C ALA A 111 11.33 5.41 -5.34
N ALA A 112 11.93 5.59 -4.16
CA ALA A 112 13.08 6.47 -4.01
C ALA A 112 14.32 5.90 -4.70
N ILE A 113 14.53 4.58 -4.61
CA ILE A 113 15.67 3.91 -5.26
C ILE A 113 15.48 3.96 -6.78
N LEU A 114 14.29 3.62 -7.27
CA LEU A 114 13.93 3.70 -8.69
C LEU A 114 14.22 5.09 -9.27
N LEU A 115 13.71 6.14 -8.61
CA LEU A 115 13.87 7.51 -9.08
C LEU A 115 15.31 8.00 -9.00
N LEU A 116 16.04 7.71 -7.92
CA LEU A 116 17.45 8.11 -7.81
C LEU A 116 18.32 7.47 -8.88
N GLN A 117 18.04 6.21 -9.24
CA GLN A 117 18.81 5.55 -10.27
C GLN A 117 18.48 6.06 -11.69
N ARG A 118 17.26 6.54 -11.94
CA ARG A 118 16.87 7.12 -13.24
C ARG A 118 17.20 8.60 -13.36
N TYR A 119 17.15 9.34 -12.25
CA TYR A 119 17.32 10.79 -12.18
C TYR A 119 18.23 11.17 -11.00
N PRO A 120 19.57 10.95 -11.10
CA PRO A 120 20.49 11.11 -9.96
C PRO A 120 20.55 12.53 -9.38
N ALA A 121 20.24 13.55 -10.18
CA ALA A 121 20.24 14.95 -9.75
C ALA A 121 18.92 15.42 -9.13
N MET A 122 17.87 14.59 -9.15
CA MET A 122 16.55 14.97 -8.65
C MET A 122 16.52 14.95 -7.11
N PRO A 123 15.87 15.93 -6.45
CA PRO A 123 15.62 15.88 -5.01
C PRO A 123 14.49 14.87 -4.70
N VAL A 124 14.76 13.58 -4.91
CA VAL A 124 13.75 12.50 -4.91
C VAL A 124 12.94 12.42 -3.62
N VAL A 125 13.59 12.62 -2.47
CA VAL A 125 12.93 12.52 -1.17
C VAL A 125 11.93 13.66 -0.97
N GLU A 126 12.31 14.87 -1.36
CA GLU A 126 11.43 16.04 -1.30
C GLU A 126 10.23 15.83 -2.22
N PHE A 127 10.48 15.44 -3.46
CA PHE A 127 9.43 15.10 -4.43
C PHE A 127 8.44 14.06 -3.90
N LEU A 128 8.92 12.97 -3.32
CA LEU A 128 8.03 11.92 -2.79
C LEU A 128 7.25 12.36 -1.54
N ASN A 129 7.81 13.24 -0.71
CA ASN A 129 7.07 13.85 0.40
C ASN A 129 5.97 14.81 -0.13
N ASP A 130 6.26 15.56 -1.19
CA ASP A 130 5.27 16.43 -1.84
C ASP A 130 4.15 15.62 -2.50
N GLU A 131 4.49 14.52 -3.17
CA GLU A 131 3.51 13.57 -3.73
C GLU A 131 2.62 12.98 -2.62
N LEU A 132 3.22 12.55 -1.50
CA LEU A 132 2.47 12.06 -0.34
C LEU A 132 1.51 13.12 0.22
N ALA A 133 1.99 14.37 0.37
CA ALA A 133 1.16 15.47 0.84
C ALA A 133 0.05 15.79 -0.17
N GLY A 134 0.34 15.73 -1.47
CA GLY A 134 -0.62 15.91 -2.56
C GLY A 134 -1.74 14.88 -2.54
N HIS A 135 -1.39 13.59 -2.45
CA HIS A 135 -2.36 12.50 -2.33
C HIS A 135 -3.21 12.63 -1.06
N THR A 136 -2.60 13.02 0.06
CA THR A 136 -3.31 13.27 1.33
C THR A 136 -4.33 14.40 1.21
N ARG A 137 -3.96 15.53 0.56
CA ARG A 137 -4.91 16.64 0.29
C ARG A 137 -6.06 16.18 -0.60
N MET A 138 -5.77 15.42 -1.65
CA MET A 138 -6.80 14.85 -2.53
C MET A 138 -7.75 13.92 -1.76
N LEU A 139 -7.21 13.07 -0.88
CA LEU A 139 -7.99 12.18 -0.04
C LEU A 139 -8.93 12.96 0.88
N HIS A 140 -8.40 13.93 1.64
CA HIS A 140 -9.20 14.75 2.55
C HIS A 140 -10.33 15.48 1.83
N ARG A 141 -10.07 16.02 0.63
CA ARG A 141 -11.09 16.67 -0.19
C ARG A 141 -12.24 15.73 -0.52
N VAL A 142 -11.94 14.51 -1.01
CA VAL A 142 -12.99 13.54 -1.38
C VAL A 142 -13.75 13.06 -0.14
N MET A 143 -13.06 12.78 0.96
CA MET A 143 -13.69 12.35 2.22
C MET A 143 -14.65 13.41 2.78
N ALA A 144 -14.27 14.70 2.71
CA ALA A 144 -15.11 15.80 3.15
C ALA A 144 -16.36 16.00 2.25
N GLN A 145 -16.23 15.73 0.95
CA GLN A 145 -17.31 15.88 -0.03
C GLN A 145 -18.35 14.74 0.05
N GLU A 146 -17.90 13.50 0.12
CA GLU A 146 -18.75 12.32 -0.13
C GLU A 146 -19.46 11.77 1.11
N ARG A 147 -19.00 12.14 2.32
CA ARG A 147 -19.53 11.70 3.63
C ARG A 147 -19.95 10.22 3.63
N PHE A 148 -18.98 9.33 3.39
CA PHE A 148 -19.24 7.89 3.38
C PHE A 148 -19.83 7.41 4.71
N PRO A 149 -20.70 6.38 4.70
CA PRO A 149 -21.31 5.87 5.92
C PRO A 149 -20.25 5.36 6.90
N ALA A 150 -20.58 5.35 8.19
CA ALA A 150 -19.72 4.73 9.19
C ALA A 150 -19.51 3.23 8.86
N PRO A 151 -18.31 2.67 9.08
CA PRO A 151 -17.14 3.28 9.71
C PRO A 151 -16.08 3.81 8.71
N TRP A 152 -16.44 4.06 7.44
CA TRP A 152 -15.45 4.31 6.38
C TRP A 152 -14.60 5.56 6.59
N GLY A 153 -15.14 6.63 7.18
CA GLY A 153 -14.37 7.82 7.58
C GLY A 153 -13.22 7.46 8.53
N PRO A 154 -13.53 7.04 9.77
CA PRO A 154 -12.53 6.64 10.75
C PRO A 154 -11.58 5.52 10.27
N LEU A 155 -12.08 4.58 9.47
CA LEU A 155 -11.26 3.48 8.97
C LEU A 155 -10.19 3.95 7.98
N ILE A 156 -10.52 4.89 7.09
CA ILE A 156 -9.56 5.49 6.15
C ILE A 156 -8.54 6.36 6.91
N GLU A 157 -9.00 7.14 7.89
CA GLU A 157 -8.12 7.96 8.75
C GLU A 157 -7.13 7.09 9.54
N ALA A 158 -7.60 5.98 10.11
CA ALA A 158 -6.75 5.03 10.83
C ALA A 158 -5.65 4.45 9.93
N MET A 159 -5.99 4.06 8.69
CA MET A 159 -5.00 3.57 7.73
C MET A 159 -4.01 4.64 7.29
N ALA A 160 -4.44 5.90 7.17
CA ALA A 160 -3.54 7.02 6.86
C ALA A 160 -2.54 7.30 8.00
N ALA A 161 -2.98 7.09 9.25
CA ALA A 161 -2.21 7.35 10.47
C ALA A 161 -1.38 6.15 10.97
N ILE A 162 -1.59 4.94 10.43
CA ILE A 162 -0.99 3.68 10.92
C ILE A 162 0.54 3.74 10.98
N ARG A 163 1.15 4.60 10.14
CA ARG A 163 2.59 4.89 10.11
C ARG A 163 3.15 5.29 11.49
N ALA A 164 2.43 6.11 12.24
CA ALA A 164 2.92 6.66 13.50
C ALA A 164 3.12 5.59 14.58
N GLN A 165 2.35 4.50 14.55
CA GLN A 165 2.37 3.49 15.61
C GLN A 165 3.06 2.19 15.17
N TYR A 166 2.87 1.75 13.92
CA TYR A 166 3.31 0.41 13.49
C TYR A 166 4.76 0.38 13.01
N TYR A 167 5.21 1.42 12.31
CA TYR A 167 6.58 1.47 11.80
C TYR A 167 7.61 1.91 12.85
N GLN A 168 7.20 2.72 13.83
CA GLN A 168 8.05 3.08 14.97
C GLN A 168 8.31 1.90 15.92
N THR A 169 7.38 0.94 16.01
CA THR A 169 7.45 -0.18 16.97
C THR A 169 7.87 -1.51 16.35
N SER A 170 8.00 -1.61 15.03
CA SER A 170 8.45 -2.85 14.36
C SER A 170 9.95 -3.05 14.55
N THR A 171 10.30 -3.69 15.66
CA THR A 171 11.66 -3.92 16.17
C THR A 171 12.59 -4.72 15.24
N SER A 172 12.04 -5.42 14.23
CA SER A 172 12.81 -6.29 13.31
C SER A 172 12.70 -5.91 11.83
N ARG A 173 11.60 -5.30 11.38
CA ARG A 173 11.35 -5.14 9.94
C ARG A 173 12.01 -3.90 9.33
N TYR A 174 12.29 -2.84 10.09
CA TYR A 174 12.78 -1.55 9.55
C TYR A 174 14.03 -0.99 10.25
N ARG A 175 14.58 -1.69 11.25
CA ARG A 175 15.81 -1.27 11.94
C ARG A 175 17.04 -1.66 11.12
N SER A 176 17.78 -0.67 10.63
CA SER A 176 19.06 -0.86 9.92
C SER A 176 20.23 -1.16 10.88
N ASP A 177 20.05 -0.93 12.18
CA ASP A 177 21.13 -0.97 13.19
C ASP A 177 21.42 -2.36 13.78
N ALA A 178 20.91 -3.44 13.17
CA ALA A 178 21.31 -4.80 13.56
C ALA A 178 22.54 -5.27 12.76
N ALA A 179 23.59 -4.44 12.74
CA ALA A 179 24.93 -4.91 12.43
C ALA A 179 25.49 -5.61 13.68
N GLY A 180 25.21 -6.91 13.81
CA GLY A 180 25.87 -7.75 14.82
C GLY A 180 25.03 -8.94 15.28
N GLY A 181 25.22 -10.10 14.65
CA GLY A 181 24.76 -11.38 15.19
C GLY A 181 24.12 -12.26 14.15
N GLY A 182 24.92 -13.12 13.51
CA GLY A 182 24.41 -14.13 12.61
C GLY A 182 23.54 -15.15 13.35
N GLN A 183 22.43 -15.53 12.73
CA GLN A 183 21.96 -16.92 12.69
C GLN A 183 20.86 -17.02 11.63
N ARG A 184 21.08 -17.91 10.66
CA ARG A 184 20.07 -18.38 9.70
C ARG A 184 18.88 -18.94 10.48
N ALA A 185 17.67 -18.53 10.12
CA ALA A 185 16.47 -19.28 10.51
C ALA A 185 16.49 -20.64 9.78
N PRO A 186 16.26 -21.77 10.48
CA PRO A 186 16.19 -23.08 9.83
C PRO A 186 14.86 -23.26 9.09
N ALA A 187 14.89 -24.23 8.18
CA ALA A 187 13.89 -24.54 7.13
C ALA A 187 12.48 -24.85 7.65
#